data_AF-A0A7U9MTV6-F1
#
_entry.id   AF-A0A7U9MTV6-F1
#
_cell.length_a   1.000
_cell.length_b   1.000
_cell.length_c   1.000
_cell.angle_alpha   90.00
_cell.angle_beta   90.00
_cell.angle_gamma   90.00
#
_symmetry.space_group_name_H-M   'P 1'
#
loop_
_entity.id
_entity.type
_entity.pdbx_description
1 polymer ?
#
loop_
_entity_poly.entity_id
_entity_poly.type
_entity_poly.pdbx_seq_one_letter_code
_entity_poly.pdbx_strand_id
1 'polypeptide(L)'
;MNIEIADRLVKLRKRNHLSQEALAEKLGISRQAVSKWERAEASPDTDNLIMLARLYKVSLDELLRTDEEIPQEESQETENTYSQPDDRDNIEEYVDVGFEGIHVKDRDGSQVHIGLDGIHVEDSQKGEEVQIDRKEVYINGEKKEFRTFSPIWDIPFTALICGLYLVLGFLFSAWHPAWLLFLLIPIWYSFISAVKKKNANLFAYPVFVTFVYLCAGFFFNLWHPGWILYLTIPVYYSYVSR
;
A
#
# COMPACT_ATOMS: atom_id res chain seq x y z
N MET A 1 15.33 -15.78 16.48
CA MET A 1 16.47 -15.79 15.55
C MET A 1 17.57 -16.66 16.13
N ASN A 2 18.31 -17.42 15.31
CA ASN A 2 19.47 -18.18 15.79
C ASN A 2 20.63 -17.21 16.11
N ILE A 3 21.37 -17.49 17.18
CA ILE A 3 22.55 -16.72 17.62
C ILE A 3 23.61 -16.68 16.51
N GLU A 4 23.79 -17.77 15.76
CA GLU A 4 24.73 -17.84 14.64
C GLU A 4 24.43 -16.81 13.53
N ILE A 5 23.14 -16.63 13.22
CA ILE A 5 22.68 -15.67 12.23
C ILE A 5 22.90 -14.24 12.76
N ALA A 6 22.62 -13.99 14.03
CA ALA A 6 22.86 -12.69 14.68
C ALA A 6 24.35 -12.30 14.63
N ASP A 7 25.25 -13.23 14.94
CA ASP A 7 26.70 -13.02 14.85
C ASP A 7 27.17 -12.77 13.41
N ARG A 8 26.55 -13.44 12.43
CA ARG A 8 26.83 -13.21 11.01
C ARG A 8 26.42 -11.80 10.58
N LEU A 9 25.27 -11.29 11.03
CA LEU A 9 24.86 -9.91 10.78
C LEU A 9 25.88 -8.91 11.34
N VAL A 10 26.38 -9.13 12.55
CA VAL A 10 27.44 -8.28 13.16
C VAL A 10 28.70 -8.28 12.30
N LYS A 11 29.13 -9.46 11.83
CA LYS A 11 30.33 -9.60 10.98
C LYS A 11 30.16 -8.87 9.64
N LEU A 12 29.02 -9.02 8.99
CA LEU A 12 28.72 -8.36 7.71
C LEU A 12 28.62 -6.84 7.86
N ARG A 13 28.01 -6.34 8.93
CA ARG A 13 27.98 -4.91 9.24
C ARG A 13 29.40 -4.34 9.40
N LYS A 14 30.25 -5.01 10.19
CA LYS A 14 31.63 -4.59 10.42
C LYS A 14 32.48 -4.62 9.14
N ARG A 15 32.29 -5.64 8.29
CA ARG A 15 32.97 -5.77 6.99
C ARG A 15 32.62 -4.63 6.03
N ASN A 16 31.40 -4.09 6.13
CA ASN A 16 30.95 -2.94 5.35
C ASN A 16 31.22 -1.59 6.05
N HIS A 17 31.99 -1.58 7.15
CA HIS A 17 32.35 -0.39 7.91
C HIS A 17 31.15 0.46 8.40
N LEU A 18 30.01 -0.18 8.66
CA LEU A 18 28.79 0.51 9.09
C LEU A 18 28.65 0.51 10.63
N SER A 19 28.21 1.63 11.21
CA SER A 19 27.68 1.64 12.58
C SER A 19 26.25 1.08 12.62
N GLN A 20 25.74 0.75 13.81
CA GLN A 20 24.35 0.29 13.95
C GLN A 20 23.36 1.37 13.50
N GLU A 21 23.69 2.64 13.77
CA GLU A 21 22.93 3.81 13.34
C GLU A 21 22.93 3.95 11.82
N ALA A 22 24.10 3.84 11.19
CA ALA A 22 24.23 3.96 9.73
C ALA A 22 23.55 2.80 8.99
N LEU A 23 23.59 1.59 9.56
CA LEU A 23 22.85 0.46 9.02
C LEU A 23 21.35 0.67 9.13
N ALA A 24 20.88 1.15 10.28
CA ALA A 24 19.46 1.43 10.51
C ALA A 24 18.93 2.52 9.55
N GLU A 25 19.72 3.57 9.32
CA GLU A 25 19.41 4.63 8.37
C GLU A 25 19.30 4.10 6.93
N LYS A 26 20.25 3.27 6.50
CA LYS A 26 20.23 2.64 5.16
C LYS A 26 19.03 1.71 4.94
N LEU A 27 18.55 1.07 6.00
CA LEU A 27 17.40 0.17 5.97
C LEU A 27 16.07 0.88 6.26
N GLY A 28 16.09 2.18 6.62
CA GLY A 28 14.89 2.94 6.95
C GLY A 28 14.20 2.50 8.26
N ILE A 29 14.94 1.91 9.19
CA ILE A 29 14.42 1.37 10.45
C ILE A 29 15.05 2.03 11.69
N SER A 30 14.53 1.72 12.87
CA SER A 30 15.12 2.20 14.12
C SER A 30 16.42 1.46 14.45
N ARG A 31 17.41 2.19 14.99
CA ARG A 31 18.64 1.60 15.55
C ARG A 31 18.37 0.49 16.56
N GLN A 32 17.29 0.63 17.34
CA GLN A 32 16.89 -0.37 18.33
C GLN A 32 16.54 -1.72 17.69
N ALA A 33 15.95 -1.73 16.49
CA ALA A 33 15.64 -2.95 15.75
C ALA A 33 16.92 -3.69 15.34
N VAL A 34 17.88 -2.98 14.72
CA VAL A 34 19.21 -3.55 14.38
C VAL A 34 19.89 -4.13 15.62
N SER A 35 19.86 -3.40 16.73
CA SER A 35 20.46 -3.81 18.00
C SER A 35 19.83 -5.10 18.56
N LYS A 36 18.51 -5.28 18.39
CA LYS A 36 17.80 -6.51 18.79
C LYS A 36 18.15 -7.70 17.90
N TRP A 37 18.32 -7.48 16.60
CA TRP A 37 18.75 -8.52 15.66
C TRP A 37 20.16 -9.02 15.96
N GLU A 38 21.09 -8.09 16.22
CA GLU A 38 22.48 -8.41 16.57
C GLU A 38 22.61 -9.11 17.95
N ARG A 39 21.59 -9.04 18.81
CA ARG A 39 21.53 -9.77 20.09
C ARG A 39 20.67 -11.03 20.06
N ALA A 40 20.17 -11.43 18.89
CA ALA A 40 19.22 -12.54 18.72
C ALA A 40 17.90 -12.39 19.50
N GLU A 41 17.57 -11.20 20.02
CA GLU A 41 16.33 -10.91 20.76
C GLU A 41 15.11 -10.81 19.84
N ALA A 42 15.34 -10.50 18.55
CA ALA A 42 14.30 -10.44 17.53
C ALA A 42 14.86 -10.93 16.19
N SER A 43 14.00 -11.44 15.32
CA SER A 43 14.36 -11.76 13.93
C SER A 43 14.04 -10.56 13.03
N PRO A 44 14.86 -10.29 11.99
CA PRO A 44 14.48 -9.36 10.94
C PRO A 44 13.32 -9.93 10.11
N ASP A 45 12.38 -9.06 9.72
CA ASP A 45 11.31 -9.44 8.80
C ASP A 45 11.86 -9.78 7.41
N THR A 46 11.07 -10.47 6.59
CA THR A 46 11.47 -10.92 5.24
C THR A 46 12.00 -9.77 4.37
N ASP A 47 11.34 -8.61 4.39
CA ASP A 47 11.77 -7.43 3.62
C ASP A 47 13.13 -6.91 4.11
N ASN A 48 13.35 -6.92 5.42
CA ASN A 48 14.62 -6.51 6.03
C ASN A 48 15.74 -7.51 5.71
N LEU A 49 15.44 -8.81 5.66
CA LEU A 49 16.40 -9.83 5.25
C LEU A 49 16.82 -9.67 3.78
N ILE A 50 15.87 -9.39 2.89
CA ILE A 50 16.16 -9.12 1.47
C ILE A 50 17.01 -7.85 1.33
N MET A 51 16.68 -6.79 2.08
CA MET A 51 17.48 -5.56 2.07
C MET A 51 18.90 -5.78 2.61
N LEU A 52 19.07 -6.57 3.68
CA LEU A 52 20.38 -6.93 4.23
C LEU A 52 21.21 -7.74 3.21
N ALA A 53 20.60 -8.73 2.55
CA ALA A 53 21.24 -9.53 1.50
C ALA A 53 21.75 -8.63 0.35
N ARG A 54 20.90 -7.71 -0.13
CA ARG A 54 21.26 -6.73 -1.16
C ARG A 54 22.35 -5.76 -0.71
N LEU A 55 22.25 -5.25 0.52
CA LEU A 55 23.23 -4.31 1.07
C LEU A 55 24.61 -4.94 1.20
N TYR A 56 24.67 -6.22 1.59
CA TYR A 56 25.91 -6.95 1.81
C TYR A 56 26.39 -7.73 0.60
N LYS A 57 25.63 -7.75 -0.51
CA LYS A 57 25.90 -8.50 -1.73
C LYS A 57 26.14 -10.00 -1.48
N VAL A 58 25.32 -10.58 -0.60
CA VAL A 58 25.32 -12.01 -0.27
C VAL A 58 23.96 -12.61 -0.61
N SER A 59 23.90 -13.92 -0.86
CA SER A 59 22.60 -14.59 -1.05
C SER A 59 21.84 -14.67 0.28
N LEU A 60 20.51 -14.77 0.21
CA LEU A 60 19.69 -14.95 1.41
C LEU A 60 20.00 -16.28 2.12
N ASP A 61 20.34 -17.31 1.33
CA ASP A 61 20.83 -18.59 1.84
C ASP A 61 22.13 -18.38 2.65
N GLU A 62 23.13 -17.69 2.09
CA GLU A 62 24.37 -17.38 2.82
C GLU A 62 24.12 -16.54 4.09
N LEU A 63 23.12 -15.66 4.06
CA LEU A 63 22.75 -14.84 5.22
C LEU A 63 22.12 -15.68 6.34
N LEU A 64 21.32 -16.69 6.01
CA LEU A 64 20.51 -17.49 6.94
C LEU A 64 21.07 -18.88 7.25
N ARG A 65 22.11 -19.33 6.54
CA ARG A 65 22.67 -20.67 6.67
C ARG A 65 23.12 -20.95 8.10
N THR A 66 22.41 -21.87 8.75
CA THR A 66 22.79 -22.50 10.02
C THR A 66 23.57 -23.77 9.73
N ASP A 67 24.54 -24.11 10.57
CA ASP A 67 25.39 -25.30 10.38
C ASP A 67 24.64 -26.63 10.68
N GLU A 68 23.30 -26.61 10.71
CA GLU A 68 22.48 -27.82 10.76
C GLU A 68 22.52 -28.47 9.37
N GLU A 69 23.27 -29.56 9.26
CA GLU A 69 23.33 -30.44 8.10
C GLU A 69 21.92 -30.91 7.72
N ILE A 70 21.28 -30.20 6.79
CA ILE A 70 20.18 -30.76 6.00
C ILE A 70 20.83 -31.78 5.06
N PRO A 71 20.39 -33.06 5.04
CA PRO A 71 20.92 -34.05 4.11
C PRO A 71 20.90 -33.48 2.69
N GLN A 72 22.08 -33.34 2.11
CA GLN A 72 22.24 -32.88 0.73
C GLN A 72 21.62 -33.94 -0.19
N GLU A 73 20.47 -33.64 -0.79
CA GLU A 73 20.15 -34.24 -2.07
C GLU A 73 20.99 -33.54 -3.12
N GLU A 74 21.85 -34.31 -3.79
CA GLU A 74 22.71 -33.90 -4.90
C GLU A 74 21.87 -33.22 -6.01
N SER A 75 21.76 -31.89 -5.98
CA SER A 75 21.49 -31.11 -7.17
C SER A 75 22.83 -30.85 -7.86
N GLN A 76 23.04 -31.62 -8.93
CA GLN A 76 24.21 -31.60 -9.79
C GLN A 76 24.61 -30.16 -10.14
N GLU A 77 25.84 -29.82 -9.75
CA GLU A 77 26.64 -28.77 -10.38
C GLU A 77 26.68 -29.08 -11.89
N THR A 78 25.90 -28.35 -12.69
CA THR A 78 26.22 -28.21 -14.11
C THR A 78 26.98 -26.91 -14.26
N GLU A 79 28.25 -27.03 -14.61
CA GLU A 79 29.16 -25.94 -14.97
C GLU A 79 28.45 -24.90 -15.85
N ASN A 80 28.39 -23.66 -15.36
CA ASN A 80 28.12 -22.49 -16.20
C ASN A 80 29.26 -22.33 -17.21
N THR A 81 29.16 -23.01 -18.35
CA THR A 81 29.93 -22.68 -19.55
C THR A 81 29.39 -21.35 -20.08
N TYR A 82 30.17 -20.28 -19.93
CA TYR A 82 29.98 -19.05 -20.69
C TYR A 82 30.21 -19.35 -22.18
N SER A 83 29.14 -19.66 -22.90
CA SER A 83 29.09 -19.53 -24.35
C SER A 83 28.53 -18.14 -24.66
N GLN A 84 29.39 -17.21 -25.08
CA GLN A 84 28.95 -16.11 -25.93
C GLN A 84 28.44 -16.72 -27.24
N PRO A 85 27.20 -16.47 -27.69
CA PRO A 85 26.84 -16.73 -29.07
C PRO A 85 27.20 -15.49 -29.89
N ASP A 86 28.26 -15.64 -30.67
CA ASP A 86 28.50 -14.80 -31.85
C ASP A 86 27.56 -15.30 -32.98
N ASP A 87 26.88 -14.32 -33.59
CA ASP A 87 26.29 -14.34 -34.93
C ASP A 87 25.17 -15.35 -35.31
N ARG A 88 23.97 -14.75 -35.47
CA ARG A 88 22.96 -14.90 -36.55
C ARG A 88 21.80 -15.89 -36.36
N ASP A 89 20.61 -15.29 -36.32
CA ASP A 89 19.31 -15.80 -36.77
C ASP A 89 18.79 -17.11 -36.17
N ASN A 90 18.67 -17.16 -34.84
CA ASN A 90 17.63 -17.97 -34.22
C ASN A 90 17.03 -17.17 -33.06
N ILE A 91 15.75 -16.82 -33.17
CA ILE A 91 14.95 -16.36 -32.04
C ILE A 91 14.73 -17.61 -31.19
N GLU A 92 15.70 -17.94 -30.34
CA GLU A 92 15.59 -19.11 -29.48
C GLU A 92 14.51 -18.83 -28.44
N GLU A 93 13.45 -19.62 -28.56
CA GLU A 93 12.41 -19.75 -27.55
C GLU A 93 13.09 -20.11 -26.22
N TYR A 94 12.98 -19.23 -25.23
CA TYR A 94 13.55 -19.49 -23.93
C TYR A 94 12.56 -19.17 -22.83
N VAL A 95 12.63 -19.99 -21.78
CA VAL A 95 11.90 -19.83 -20.54
C VAL A 95 12.94 -19.71 -19.44
N ASP A 96 13.00 -18.55 -18.80
CA ASP A 96 13.84 -18.31 -17.64
C ASP A 96 12.97 -18.08 -16.39
N VAL A 97 13.39 -18.65 -15.27
CA VAL A 97 12.68 -18.56 -13.99
C VAL A 97 13.68 -18.13 -12.92
N GLY A 98 13.57 -16.87 -12.49
CA GLY A 98 14.50 -16.25 -11.56
C GLY A 98 13.81 -15.46 -10.45
N PHE A 99 14.63 -14.82 -9.61
CA PHE A 99 14.16 -13.95 -8.53
C PHE A 99 13.50 -12.66 -9.05
N GLU A 100 13.85 -12.24 -10.28
CA GLU A 100 13.24 -11.09 -10.98
C GLU A 100 11.80 -11.40 -11.43
N GLY A 101 11.54 -12.69 -11.75
CA GLY A 101 10.28 -13.14 -12.31
C GLY A 101 10.45 -14.35 -13.24
N ILE A 102 9.37 -14.69 -13.93
CA ILE A 102 9.35 -15.67 -15.02
C ILE A 102 9.37 -14.90 -16.34
N HIS A 103 10.36 -15.16 -17.19
CA HIS A 103 10.46 -14.61 -18.54
C HIS A 103 10.25 -15.72 -19.56
N VAL A 104 9.31 -15.53 -20.46
CA VAL A 104 9.06 -16.43 -21.59
C VAL A 104 9.19 -15.61 -22.86
N LYS A 105 10.08 -16.00 -23.76
CA LYS A 105 10.16 -15.43 -25.10
C LYS A 105 9.87 -16.50 -26.14
N ASP A 106 8.92 -16.22 -27.00
CA ASP A 106 8.51 -17.08 -28.11
C ASP A 106 9.32 -16.75 -29.39
N ARG A 107 9.37 -17.69 -30.32
CA ARG A 107 10.06 -17.56 -31.62
C ARG A 107 9.48 -16.45 -32.48
N ASP A 108 8.21 -16.14 -32.26
CA ASP A 108 7.48 -15.07 -32.94
C ASP A 108 7.87 -13.67 -32.41
N GLY A 109 8.78 -13.58 -31.43
CA GLY A 109 9.23 -12.33 -30.82
C GLY A 109 8.38 -11.88 -29.64
N SER A 110 7.22 -12.51 -29.43
CA SER A 110 6.34 -12.24 -28.29
C SER A 110 7.00 -12.65 -26.98
N GLN A 111 6.86 -11.81 -25.96
CA GLN A 111 7.47 -12.05 -24.65
C GLN A 111 6.48 -11.78 -23.52
N VAL A 112 6.56 -12.62 -22.49
CA VAL A 112 5.78 -12.48 -21.26
C VAL A 112 6.74 -12.48 -20.09
N HIS A 113 6.66 -11.43 -19.29
CA HIS A 113 7.39 -11.32 -18.03
C HIS A 113 6.40 -11.20 -16.86
N ILE A 114 6.57 -12.05 -15.86
CA ILE A 114 5.76 -12.06 -14.63
C ILE A 114 6.70 -11.91 -13.45
N GLY A 115 6.75 -10.70 -12.87
CA GLY A 115 7.70 -10.36 -11.82
C GLY A 115 7.08 -9.58 -10.68
N LEU A 116 7.93 -9.17 -9.74
CA LEU A 116 7.50 -8.35 -8.59
C LEU A 116 6.98 -6.97 -9.00
N ASP A 117 7.50 -6.45 -10.12
CA ASP A 117 7.12 -5.15 -10.68
C ASP A 117 5.77 -5.20 -11.41
N GLY A 118 5.34 -6.38 -11.87
CA GLY A 118 4.07 -6.54 -12.55
C GLY A 118 4.09 -7.66 -13.59
N ILE A 119 3.05 -7.70 -14.41
CA ILE A 119 2.93 -8.59 -15.56
C ILE A 119 3.08 -7.75 -16.82
N HIS A 120 4.07 -8.06 -17.63
CA HIS A 120 4.32 -7.42 -18.91
C HIS A 120 4.16 -8.45 -20.03
N VAL A 121 3.29 -8.15 -20.99
CA VAL A 121 3.02 -8.99 -22.15
C VAL A 121 3.23 -8.15 -23.39
N GLU A 122 4.12 -8.58 -24.27
CA GLU A 122 4.35 -7.95 -25.56
C GLU A 122 4.08 -8.99 -26.65
N ASP A 123 3.11 -8.71 -27.52
CA ASP A 123 2.78 -9.51 -28.69
C ASP A 123 3.40 -8.85 -29.93
N SER A 124 4.52 -9.41 -30.41
CA SER A 124 5.27 -8.84 -31.54
C SER A 124 4.53 -8.98 -32.88
N GLN A 125 3.54 -9.88 -32.99
CA GLN A 125 2.75 -10.07 -34.21
C GLN A 125 1.69 -8.99 -34.36
N LYS A 126 1.08 -8.57 -33.24
CA LYS A 126 0.03 -7.54 -33.21
C LYS A 126 0.54 -6.15 -32.85
N GLY A 127 1.78 -6.04 -32.38
CA GLY A 127 2.32 -4.79 -31.83
C GLY A 127 1.55 -4.32 -30.59
N GLU A 128 1.02 -5.27 -29.83
CA GLU A 128 0.24 -5.00 -28.62
C GLU A 128 1.11 -5.22 -27.39
N GLU A 129 1.13 -4.22 -26.51
CA GLU A 129 1.90 -4.24 -25.27
C GLU A 129 0.94 -4.03 -24.10
N VAL A 130 0.91 -4.96 -23.16
CA VAL A 130 0.06 -4.88 -21.96
C VAL A 130 0.95 -4.93 -20.74
N GLN A 131 0.90 -3.88 -19.92
CA GLN A 131 1.60 -3.81 -18.64
C GLN A 131 0.58 -3.75 -17.50
N ILE A 132 0.71 -4.64 -16.52
CA ILE A 132 -0.19 -4.72 -15.37
C ILE A 132 0.68 -4.62 -14.12
N ASP A 133 0.72 -3.43 -13.53
CA ASP A 133 1.35 -3.19 -12.24
C ASP A 133 0.33 -3.41 -11.12
N ARG A 134 0.80 -3.47 -9.86
CA ARG A 134 -0.08 -3.62 -8.68
C ARG A 134 -1.15 -2.53 -8.52
N LYS A 135 -1.03 -1.41 -9.24
CA LYS A 135 -1.93 -0.26 -9.11
C LYS A 135 -2.52 0.22 -10.43
N GLU A 136 -1.89 -0.07 -11.56
CA GLU A 136 -2.19 0.57 -12.84
C GLU A 136 -2.08 -0.46 -13.98
N VAL A 137 -2.93 -0.32 -14.99
CA VAL A 137 -2.93 -1.17 -16.18
C VAL A 137 -2.69 -0.29 -17.39
N TYR A 138 -1.69 -0.61 -18.19
CA TYR A 138 -1.36 0.06 -19.45
C TYR A 138 -1.61 -0.89 -20.61
N ILE A 139 -2.23 -0.39 -21.67
CA ILE A 139 -2.38 -1.10 -22.94
C ILE A 139 -1.85 -0.17 -24.03
N ASN A 140 -0.82 -0.60 -24.77
CA ASN A 140 -0.12 0.14 -25.82
C ASN A 140 0.34 1.53 -25.35
N GLY A 141 0.87 1.61 -24.11
CA GLY A 141 1.31 2.86 -23.49
C GLY A 141 0.19 3.76 -22.94
N GLU A 142 -1.09 3.44 -23.20
CA GLU A 142 -2.21 4.18 -22.62
C GLU A 142 -2.61 3.60 -21.26
N LYS A 143 -2.59 4.43 -20.22
CA LYS A 143 -3.11 4.07 -18.90
C LYS A 143 -4.61 3.83 -18.98
N LYS A 144 -5.03 2.58 -18.85
CA LYS A 144 -6.43 2.22 -18.65
C LYS A 144 -6.75 2.44 -17.18
N GLU A 145 -7.41 3.55 -16.87
CA GLU A 145 -8.12 3.66 -15.61
C GLU A 145 -9.19 2.55 -15.58
N PHE A 146 -8.90 1.46 -14.87
CA PHE A 146 -9.97 0.64 -14.35
C PHE A 146 -10.85 1.60 -13.57
N ARG A 147 -12.11 1.75 -13.99
CA ARG A 147 -13.12 2.42 -13.17
C ARG A 147 -13.20 1.59 -11.90
N THR A 148 -12.39 1.94 -10.90
CA THR A 148 -12.47 1.36 -9.57
C THR A 148 -13.93 1.51 -9.20
N PHE A 149 -14.60 0.38 -9.07
CA PHE A 149 -16.00 0.30 -8.69
C PHE A 149 -16.19 1.31 -7.56
N SER A 150 -16.94 2.40 -7.78
CA SER A 150 -17.27 3.39 -6.75
C SER A 150 -18.51 2.85 -6.04
N PRO A 151 -18.42 1.88 -5.11
CA PRO A 151 -19.55 1.02 -4.86
C PRO A 151 -20.57 1.69 -3.92
N ILE A 152 -20.17 2.76 -3.22
CA ILE A 152 -20.92 3.33 -2.08
C ILE A 152 -20.95 4.87 -2.10
N TRP A 153 -20.08 5.51 -2.89
CA TRP A 153 -19.90 6.97 -2.85
C TRP A 153 -21.00 7.77 -3.56
N ASP A 154 -21.71 7.15 -4.50
CA ASP A 154 -22.76 7.79 -5.30
C ASP A 154 -24.17 7.53 -4.75
N ILE A 155 -24.28 6.91 -3.57
CA ILE A 155 -25.57 6.76 -2.89
C ILE A 155 -26.12 8.17 -2.62
N PRO A 156 -27.37 8.50 -3.02
CA PRO A 156 -27.98 9.78 -2.74
C PRO A 156 -28.38 9.84 -1.27
N PHE A 157 -27.38 9.95 -0.39
CA PHE A 157 -27.55 9.96 1.06
C PHE A 157 -28.50 11.07 1.52
N THR A 158 -28.50 12.19 0.79
CA THR A 158 -29.48 13.27 0.96
C THR A 158 -30.91 12.78 0.74
N ALA A 159 -31.17 12.02 -0.32
CA ALA A 159 -32.48 11.43 -0.59
C ALA A 159 -32.88 10.39 0.48
N LEU A 160 -31.92 9.61 0.97
CA LEU A 160 -32.15 8.64 2.06
C LEU A 160 -32.55 9.36 3.36
N ILE A 161 -31.84 10.42 3.74
CA ILE A 161 -32.14 11.23 4.93
C ILE A 161 -33.49 11.95 4.76
N CYS A 162 -33.78 12.51 3.59
CA CYS A 162 -35.09 13.11 3.31
C CYS A 162 -36.23 12.10 3.39
N GLY A 163 -36.05 10.90 2.85
CA GLY A 163 -37.02 9.82 2.95
C GLY A 163 -37.26 9.40 4.41
N LEU A 164 -36.18 9.21 5.17
CA LEU A 164 -36.25 8.88 6.60
C LEU A 164 -36.96 9.98 7.41
N TYR A 165 -36.68 11.25 7.11
CA TYR A 165 -37.36 12.40 7.71
C TYR A 165 -38.87 12.38 7.46
N LEU A 166 -39.31 12.12 6.21
CA LEU A 166 -40.73 12.04 5.86
C LEU A 166 -41.42 10.86 6.55
N VAL A 167 -40.76 9.69 6.63
CA VAL A 167 -41.27 8.51 7.32
C VAL A 167 -41.45 8.78 8.81
N LEU A 168 -40.47 9.39 9.47
CA LEU A 168 -40.56 9.77 10.89
C LEU A 168 -41.62 10.86 11.14
N GLY A 169 -41.73 11.82 10.24
CA GLY A 169 -42.74 12.88 10.29
C GLY A 169 -44.17 12.31 10.17
N PHE A 170 -44.39 11.38 9.24
CA PHE A 170 -45.73 10.83 8.97
C PHE A 170 -46.15 9.74 9.97
N LEU A 171 -45.23 8.84 10.37
CA LEU A 171 -45.54 7.75 11.30
C LEU A 171 -45.58 8.19 12.77
N PHE A 172 -44.69 9.09 13.17
CA PHE A 172 -44.49 9.45 14.57
C PHE A 172 -44.84 10.92 14.89
N SER A 173 -45.32 11.70 13.91
CA SER A 173 -45.54 13.15 14.04
C SER A 173 -44.30 13.93 14.53
N ALA A 174 -43.12 13.35 14.30
CA ALA A 174 -41.86 13.75 14.91
C ALA A 174 -41.12 14.81 14.07
N TRP A 175 -41.83 15.79 13.52
CA TRP A 175 -41.25 16.84 12.64
C TRP A 175 -40.18 17.69 13.35
N HIS A 176 -40.42 18.01 14.62
CA HIS A 176 -39.54 18.85 15.44
C HIS A 176 -38.26 18.18 15.95
N PRO A 177 -38.18 16.87 16.20
CA PRO A 177 -36.89 16.22 16.45
C PRO A 177 -36.23 15.69 15.17
N ALA A 178 -37.00 15.40 14.12
CA ALA A 178 -36.46 14.76 12.92
C ALA A 178 -35.53 15.67 12.09
N TRP A 179 -35.58 17.00 12.27
CA TRP A 179 -34.63 17.90 11.57
C TRP A 179 -33.17 17.65 11.99
N LEU A 180 -32.92 17.01 13.14
CA LEU A 180 -31.58 16.60 13.56
C LEU A 180 -30.94 15.62 12.57
N LEU A 181 -31.72 14.88 11.79
CA LEU A 181 -31.21 14.01 10.74
C LEU A 181 -30.45 14.77 9.65
N PHE A 182 -30.82 16.02 9.37
CA PHE A 182 -30.11 16.84 8.39
C PHE A 182 -28.68 17.18 8.84
N LEU A 183 -28.38 17.10 10.15
CA LEU A 183 -27.02 17.30 10.65
C LEU A 183 -26.07 16.15 10.29
N LEU A 184 -26.60 14.99 9.91
CA LEU A 184 -25.80 13.86 9.42
C LEU A 184 -25.27 14.09 8.01
N ILE A 185 -25.90 14.96 7.22
CA ILE A 185 -25.50 15.27 5.85
C ILE A 185 -24.07 15.83 5.78
N PRO A 186 -23.72 16.93 6.49
CA PRO A 186 -22.34 17.45 6.47
C PRO A 186 -21.33 16.45 7.03
N ILE A 187 -21.70 15.64 8.03
CA ILE A 187 -20.83 14.60 8.61
C ILE A 187 -20.52 13.53 7.56
N TRP A 188 -21.56 13.05 6.86
CA TRP A 188 -21.43 12.03 5.82
C TRP A 188 -20.54 12.48 4.67
N TYR A 189 -20.78 13.67 4.11
CA TYR A 189 -19.93 14.19 3.02
C TYR A 189 -18.48 14.42 3.47
N SER A 190 -18.27 14.83 4.72
CA SER A 190 -16.93 14.99 5.28
C SER A 190 -16.23 13.66 5.49
N PHE A 191 -16.96 12.63 5.90
CA PHE A 191 -16.46 11.25 5.99
C PHE A 191 -16.03 10.72 4.63
N ILE A 192 -16.87 10.91 3.59
CA ILE A 192 -16.53 10.53 2.22
C ILE A 192 -15.25 11.22 1.74
N SER A 193 -15.16 12.53 1.97
CA SER A 193 -13.99 13.32 1.59
C SER A 193 -12.72 12.84 2.32
N ALA A 194 -12.84 12.47 3.60
CA ALA A 194 -11.72 11.98 4.41
C ALA A 194 -11.23 10.60 3.97
N VAL A 195 -12.13 9.67 3.66
CA VAL A 195 -11.76 8.33 3.14
C VAL A 195 -11.09 8.46 1.77
N LYS A 196 -11.62 9.30 0.87
CA LYS A 196 -11.00 9.56 -0.44
C LYS A 196 -9.60 10.17 -0.32
N LYS A 197 -9.40 11.08 0.63
CA LYS A 197 -8.12 11.78 0.83
C LYS A 197 -7.16 11.08 1.79
N LYS A 198 -7.53 9.93 2.37
CA LYS A 198 -6.80 9.22 3.44
C LYS A 198 -6.38 10.10 4.62
N ASN A 199 -7.09 11.21 4.83
CA ASN A 199 -6.75 12.23 5.83
C ASN A 199 -7.89 12.33 6.85
N ALA A 200 -7.73 11.66 7.99
CA ALA A 200 -8.73 11.65 9.07
C ALA A 200 -8.96 13.04 9.68
N ASN A 201 -7.96 13.94 9.61
CA ASN A 201 -8.06 15.30 10.13
C ASN A 201 -9.11 16.15 9.40
N LEU A 202 -9.44 15.81 8.15
CA LEU A 202 -10.51 16.47 7.40
C LEU A 202 -11.90 16.13 7.95
N PHE A 203 -12.06 15.00 8.64
CA PHE A 203 -13.34 14.53 9.20
C PHE A 203 -13.61 15.09 10.61
N ALA A 204 -12.55 15.34 11.39
CA ALA A 204 -12.68 15.69 12.80
C ALA A 204 -13.46 17.00 13.05
N TYR A 205 -13.33 18.00 12.17
CA TYR A 205 -13.87 19.34 12.42
C TYR A 205 -15.40 19.44 12.29
N PRO A 206 -16.06 18.96 11.21
CA PRO A 206 -17.52 18.97 11.14
C PRO A 206 -18.18 18.10 12.23
N VAL A 207 -17.57 16.97 12.57
CA VAL A 207 -18.03 16.12 13.69
C VAL A 207 -17.95 16.90 14.99
N PHE A 208 -16.83 17.57 15.27
CA PHE A 208 -16.67 18.41 16.44
C PHE A 208 -17.70 19.54 16.49
N VAL A 209 -17.92 20.25 15.38
CA VAL A 209 -18.93 21.30 15.27
C VAL A 209 -20.33 20.77 15.55
N THR A 210 -20.69 19.61 14.99
CA THR A 210 -21.99 18.97 15.24
C THR A 210 -22.15 18.56 16.71
N PHE A 211 -21.09 18.05 17.35
CA PHE A 211 -21.08 17.70 18.76
C PHE A 211 -21.29 18.93 19.65
N VAL A 212 -20.54 20.01 19.40
CA VAL A 212 -20.69 21.28 20.13
C VAL A 212 -22.09 21.86 19.95
N TYR A 213 -22.64 21.78 18.73
CA TYR A 213 -24.01 22.22 18.44
C TYR A 213 -25.06 21.43 19.24
N LEU A 214 -24.95 20.09 19.28
CA LEU A 214 -25.86 19.25 20.07
C LEU A 214 -25.73 19.55 21.57
N CYS A 215 -24.52 19.72 22.09
CA CYS A 215 -24.32 20.13 23.48
C CYS A 215 -24.97 21.50 23.78
N ALA A 216 -24.80 22.48 22.90
CA ALA A 216 -25.43 23.80 23.05
C ALA A 216 -26.97 23.71 23.00
N GLY A 217 -27.51 22.87 22.14
CA GLY A 217 -28.96 22.61 22.04
C GLY A 217 -29.53 21.94 23.29
N PHE A 218 -28.92 20.85 23.78
CA PHE A 218 -29.45 20.09 24.91
C PHE A 218 -29.25 20.76 26.27
N PHE A 219 -28.09 21.38 26.51
CA PHE A 219 -27.77 21.95 27.82
C PHE A 219 -28.21 23.40 27.98
N PHE A 220 -28.24 24.17 26.90
CA PHE A 220 -28.50 25.62 26.94
C PHE A 220 -29.73 26.03 26.10
N ASN A 221 -30.41 25.08 25.45
CA ASN A 221 -31.57 25.32 24.57
C ASN A 221 -31.25 26.28 23.40
N LEU A 222 -29.98 26.35 22.99
CA LEU A 222 -29.44 27.27 21.98
C LEU A 222 -29.55 26.71 20.54
N TRP A 223 -30.71 26.18 20.18
CA TRP A 223 -30.93 25.57 18.85
C TRP A 223 -30.85 26.57 17.69
N HIS A 224 -31.42 27.77 17.90
CA HIS A 224 -31.52 28.83 16.88
C HIS A 224 -30.28 29.71 16.72
N PRO A 225 -29.46 30.04 17.73
CA PRO A 225 -28.19 30.72 17.48
C PRO A 225 -27.06 29.74 17.13
N GLY A 226 -27.18 28.46 17.49
CA GLY A 226 -26.12 27.48 17.33
C GLY A 226 -25.76 27.15 15.88
N TRP A 227 -26.64 27.39 14.90
CA TRP A 227 -26.34 27.10 13.49
C TRP A 227 -25.16 27.93 12.96
N ILE A 228 -24.84 29.06 13.59
CA ILE A 228 -23.66 29.88 13.28
C ILE A 228 -22.37 29.06 13.34
N LEU A 229 -22.31 28.02 14.19
CA LEU A 229 -21.16 27.12 14.25
C LEU A 229 -20.89 26.42 12.91
N TYR A 230 -21.90 26.14 12.10
CA TYR A 230 -21.70 25.51 10.79
C TYR A 230 -21.07 26.46 9.76
N LEU A 231 -21.16 27.78 9.95
CA LEU A 231 -20.45 28.75 9.10
C LEU A 231 -18.93 28.72 9.31
N THR A 232 -18.46 28.11 10.41
CA THR A 232 -17.02 27.95 10.65
C THR A 232 -16.41 26.82 9.82
N ILE A 233 -17.24 25.90 9.30
CA ILE A 233 -16.80 24.75 8.50
C ILE A 233 -16.13 25.18 7.18
N PRO A 234 -16.73 26.04 6.34
CA PRO A 234 -16.06 26.58 5.15
C PRO A 234 -14.75 27.32 5.47
N VAL A 235 -14.75 28.10 6.55
CA VAL A 235 -13.58 28.89 6.98
C VAL A 235 -12.42 27.98 7.39
N TYR A 236 -12.70 26.94 8.17
CA TYR A 236 -11.71 25.95 8.57
C TYR A 236 -11.11 25.20 7.37
N TYR A 237 -11.95 24.74 6.44
CA TYR A 237 -11.45 24.07 5.24
C TYR A 237 -10.63 25.00 4.34
N SER A 238 -10.99 26.29 4.25
CA SER A 238 -10.20 27.29 3.52
C SER A 238 -8.82 27.53 4.15
N TYR A 239 -8.67 27.34 5.46
CA TYR A 239 -7.39 27.48 6.15
C TYR A 239 -6.54 26.21 6.04
N VAL A 240 -7.15 25.04 6.20
CA VAL A 240 -6.45 23.74 6.16
C VAL A 240 -6.08 23.29 4.74
N SER A 241 -6.78 23.77 3.70
CA SER A 241 -6.46 23.43 2.31
C SER A 241 -5.47 24.40 1.63
N ARG A 242 -4.92 25.37 2.36
CA ARG A 242 -3.75 26.16 1.91
C ARG A 242 -2.47 25.46 2.34
#